data_AF-A0A966HQP2-F1
#
_entry.id   AF-A0A966HQP2-F1
#
_cell.length_a   1.000
_cell.length_b   1.000
_cell.length_c   1.000
_cell.angle_alpha   90.00
_cell.angle_beta   90.00
_cell.angle_gamma   90.00
#
_symmetry.space_group_name_H-M   'P 1'
#
loop_
_entity.id
_entity.type
_entity.pdbx_description
1 polymer ?
#
loop_
_entity_poly.entity_id
_entity_poly.type
_entity_poly.pdbx_seq_one_letter_code
_entity_poly.pdbx_strand_id
1 'polypeptide(L)'
;MNSIHWIYLIAAGFFEIGWPLGLKLAALPSFKFLGPIISVISMAVSGILLWLSLKGISIGTAYAVWTGIGAAGTFIIGVLFF
;
A
#
# COMPACT_ATOMS: atom_id res chain seq x y z
N MET A 1 -6.34 23.16 4.86
CA MET A 1 -5.89 21.79 4.55
C MET A 1 -7.07 20.87 4.71
N ASN A 2 -7.61 20.30 3.63
CA ASN A 2 -8.77 19.42 3.74
C ASN A 2 -8.32 18.07 4.33
N SER A 3 -8.86 17.72 5.50
CA SER A 3 -8.56 16.49 6.25
C SER A 3 -8.78 15.21 5.41
N ILE A 4 -9.65 15.28 4.40
CA ILE A 4 -9.99 14.13 3.55
C ILE A 4 -8.82 13.64 2.68
N HIS A 5 -7.92 14.52 2.22
CA HIS A 5 -6.77 14.10 1.42
C HIS A 5 -5.75 13.31 2.25
N TRP A 6 -5.62 13.63 3.54
CA TRP A 6 -4.76 12.88 4.46
C TRP A 6 -5.34 11.50 4.77
N ILE A 7 -6.66 11.38 4.86
CA ILE A 7 -7.33 10.08 4.99
C ILE A 7 -7.04 9.21 3.77
N TYR A 8 -7.17 9.77 2.55
CA TYR A 8 -6.79 9.04 1.33
C TYR A 8 -5.32 8.64 1.32
N LEU A 9 -4.41 9.51 1.76
CA LEU A 9 -2.98 9.24 1.80
C LEU A 9 -2.62 8.10 2.76
N ILE A 10 -3.18 8.14 3.98
CA ILE A 10 -2.96 7.09 4.98
C ILE A 10 -3.53 5.76 4.49
N ALA A 11 -4.75 5.78 3.95
CA ALA A 11 -5.37 4.59 3.37
C ALA A 11 -4.55 4.02 2.20
N ALA A 12 -4.04 4.88 1.30
CA ALA A 12 -3.15 4.48 0.22
C ALA A 12 -1.91 3.76 0.76
N GLY A 13 -1.28 4.30 1.81
CA GLY A 13 -0.13 3.70 2.46
C GLY A 13 -0.42 2.31 3.05
N PHE A 14 -1.62 2.08 3.60
CA PHE A 14 -2.01 0.74 4.08
C PHE A 14 -2.17 -0.28 2.94
N PHE A 15 -2.81 0.11 1.84
CA PHE A 15 -2.92 -0.77 0.67
C PHE A 15 -1.57 -1.04 0.01
N GLU A 16 -0.62 -0.11 0.12
CA GLU A 16 0.75 -0.32 -0.34
C GLU A 16 1.42 -1.51 0.34
N ILE A 17 1.09 -1.79 1.60
CA ILE A 17 1.62 -2.96 2.32
C ILE A 17 1.10 -4.28 1.69
N GLY A 18 -0.05 -4.25 1.04
CA GLY A 18 -0.69 -5.42 0.43
C GLY A 18 0.03 -5.93 -0.82
N TRP A 19 0.75 -5.08 -1.56
CA TRP A 19 1.41 -5.50 -2.80
C TRP A 19 2.58 -6.46 -2.58
N PRO A 20 3.57 -6.19 -1.69
CA PRO A 20 4.67 -7.10 -1.43
C PRO A 20 4.17 -8.34 -0.69
N LEU A 21 3.16 -8.17 0.17
CA LEU A 21 2.53 -9.27 0.90
C LEU A 21 1.87 -10.27 -0.05
N GLY A 22 1.11 -9.81 -1.05
CA GLY A 22 0.50 -10.69 -2.04
C GLY A 22 1.56 -11.50 -2.83
N LEU A 23 2.71 -10.91 -3.14
CA LEU A 23 3.82 -11.61 -3.80
C LEU A 23 4.47 -12.63 -2.87
N LYS A 24 4.64 -12.29 -1.59
CA LYS A 24 5.12 -13.24 -0.57
C LYS A 24 4.16 -14.41 -0.41
N LEU A 25 2.85 -14.15 -0.43
CA LEU A 25 1.81 -15.20 -0.39
C LEU A 25 1.83 -16.06 -1.66
N ALA A 26 2.12 -15.49 -2.83
CA ALA A 26 2.22 -16.24 -4.09
C ALA A 26 3.32 -17.33 -4.06
N ALA A 27 4.32 -17.20 -3.18
CA ALA A 27 5.34 -18.22 -2.98
C ALA A 27 4.82 -19.48 -2.27
N LEU A 28 3.69 -19.39 -1.56
CA LEU A 28 3.03 -20.55 -0.94
C LEU A 28 2.22 -21.32 -1.99
N PRO A 29 2.34 -22.66 -2.07
CA PRO A 29 1.60 -23.48 -3.04
C PRO A 29 0.09 -23.24 -3.03
N SER A 30 -0.49 -23.05 -1.84
CA SER A 30 -1.93 -22.80 -1.63
C SER A 30 -2.41 -21.43 -2.13
N PHE A 31 -1.50 -20.46 -2.30
CA PHE A 31 -1.83 -19.09 -2.68
C PHE A 31 -1.19 -18.65 -3.99
N LYS A 32 -0.61 -19.58 -4.77
CA LYS A 32 0.11 -19.31 -6.01
C LYS A 32 -0.63 -18.40 -6.99
N PHE A 33 -1.95 -18.55 -7.12
CA PHE A 33 -2.79 -17.74 -8.01
C PHE A 33 -3.49 -16.58 -7.30
N LEU A 34 -3.83 -16.74 -6.02
CA LEU A 34 -4.50 -15.71 -5.21
C LEU A 34 -3.55 -14.58 -4.82
N GLY A 35 -2.29 -14.88 -4.52
CA GLY A 35 -1.27 -13.92 -4.10
C GLY A 35 -1.04 -12.79 -5.12
N PRO A 36 -0.77 -13.09 -6.40
CA PRO A 36 -0.59 -12.05 -7.42
C PRO A 36 -1.85 -11.21 -7.64
N ILE A 37 -3.04 -11.81 -7.54
CA ILE A 37 -4.32 -11.09 -7.63
C ILE A 37 -4.44 -10.07 -6.48
N ILE A 38 -4.13 -10.49 -5.25
CA ILE A 38 -4.10 -9.60 -4.08
C ILE A 38 -3.10 -8.46 -4.32
N SER A 39 -1.91 -8.74 -4.85
CA SER A 39 -0.92 -7.70 -5.12
C SER A 39 -1.40 -6.66 -6.11
N VAL A 40 -1.96 -7.10 -7.25
CA VAL A 40 -2.44 -6.19 -8.30
C VAL A 40 -3.60 -5.33 -7.80
N ILE A 41 -4.57 -5.93 -7.12
CA ILE A 41 -5.71 -5.19 -6.56
C ILE A 41 -5.22 -4.18 -5.50
N SER A 42 -4.31 -4.58 -4.62
CA SER A 42 -3.75 -3.70 -3.59
C SER A 42 -3.03 -2.50 -4.21
N MET A 43 -2.20 -2.74 -5.23
CA MET A 43 -1.49 -1.69 -5.95
C MET A 43 -2.44 -0.74 -6.68
N ALA A 44 -3.48 -1.27 -7.33
CA ALA A 44 -4.47 -0.46 -8.03
C ALA A 44 -5.24 0.46 -7.06
N VAL A 45 -5.71 -0.09 -5.94
CA VAL A 45 -6.42 0.68 -4.91
C VAL A 45 -5.49 1.70 -4.25
N SER A 46 -4.27 1.31 -3.89
CA SER A 46 -3.21 2.19 -3.35
C SER A 46 -2.96 3.38 -4.28
N GLY A 47 -2.74 3.13 -5.58
CA GLY A 47 -2.49 4.17 -6.58
C GLY A 47 -3.66 5.14 -6.78
N ILE A 48 -4.90 4.64 -6.79
CA ILE A 48 -6.10 5.49 -6.91
C ILE A 48 -6.22 6.43 -5.69
N LEU A 49 -6.03 5.90 -4.48
CA LEU A 49 -6.10 6.69 -3.25
C LEU A 49 -4.97 7.71 -3.17
N LEU A 50 -3.75 7.33 -3.58
CA LEU A 50 -2.62 8.26 -3.67
C LEU A 50 -2.95 9.40 -4.62
N TRP A 51 -3.46 9.11 -5.83
CA TRP A 51 -3.87 10.14 -6.78
C TRP A 51 -4.95 11.09 -6.21
N LEU A 52 -5.92 10.58 -5.45
CA LEU A 52 -6.92 11.41 -4.79
C LEU A 52 -6.32 12.30 -3.69
N SER A 53 -5.28 11.84 -2.99
CA SER A 53 -4.57 12.64 -1.99
C SER A 53 -3.80 13.81 -2.61
N LEU A 54 -3.26 13.64 -3.82
CA LEU A 54 -2.50 14.65 -4.55
C LEU A 54 -3.33 15.89 -4.92
N LYS A 55 -4.66 15.80 -4.87
CA LYS A 55 -5.55 16.95 -5.10
C LYS A 55 -5.46 18.03 -4.01
N GLY A 56 -4.91 17.71 -2.84
CA GLY A 56 -4.75 18.68 -1.75
C GLY A 56 -3.45 18.54 -0.95
N ILE A 57 -2.55 17.64 -1.35
CA ILE A 57 -1.24 17.43 -0.74
C ILE A 57 -0.19 17.49 -1.85
N SER A 58 0.95 18.14 -1.58
CA SER A 58 2.05 18.19 -2.54
C SER A 58 2.60 16.78 -2.83
N ILE A 59 3.05 16.54 -4.07
CA ILE A 59 3.59 15.23 -4.47
C ILE A 59 4.75 14.77 -3.59
N GLY A 60 5.65 15.68 -3.20
CA GLY A 60 6.78 15.34 -2.33
C GLY A 60 6.32 14.84 -0.96
N THR A 61 5.39 15.56 -0.33
CA THR A 61 4.82 15.16 0.98
C THR A 61 4.05 13.85 0.88
N ALA A 62 3.18 13.71 -0.12
CA ALA A 62 2.39 12.52 -0.31
C ALA A 62 3.27 11.30 -0.57
N TYR A 63 4.25 11.41 -1.47
CA TYR A 63 5.14 10.30 -1.80
C TYR A 63 5.99 9.87 -0.61
N ALA A 64 6.55 10.80 0.16
CA ALA A 64 7.35 10.49 1.34
C ALA A 64 6.53 9.74 2.40
N VAL A 65 5.30 10.17 2.67
CA VAL A 65 4.41 9.52 3.66
C VAL A 65 3.94 8.16 3.15
N TRP A 66 3.49 8.08 1.89
CA TRP A 66 2.98 6.84 1.29
C TRP A 66 4.05 5.74 1.27
N THR A 67 5.24 6.05 0.76
CA THR A 67 6.37 5.11 0.75
C THR A 67 6.85 4.77 2.16
N GLY A 68 6.85 5.73 3.09
CA GLY A 68 7.22 5.52 4.48
C GLY A 68 6.28 4.54 5.20
N ILE A 69 4.96 4.72 5.04
CA ILE A 69 3.95 3.80 5.60
C ILE A 69 4.09 2.41 4.97
N GLY A 70 4.19 2.33 3.64
CA GLY A 70 4.36 1.07 2.93
C GLY A 70 5.60 0.30 3.40
N ALA A 71 6.76 0.96 3.42
CA ALA A 71 8.01 0.35 3.85
C ALA A 71 7.99 -0.11 5.31
N ALA A 72 7.56 0.76 6.23
CA ALA A 72 7.47 0.42 7.66
C ALA A 72 6.47 -0.71 7.91
N GLY A 73 5.29 -0.65 7.29
CA GLY A 73 4.25 -1.66 7.43
C GLY A 73 4.65 -3.01 6.84
N THR A 74 5.23 -3.03 5.64
CA THR A 74 5.75 -4.27 5.03
C THR A 74 6.86 -4.87 5.87
N PHE A 75 7.77 -4.05 6.42
CA PHE A 75 8.81 -4.53 7.34
C PHE A 75 8.21 -5.17 8.60
N ILE A 76 7.26 -4.48 9.26
CA ILE A 76 6.61 -4.97 10.49
C ILE A 76 5.87 -6.29 10.22
N ILE A 77 5.06 -6.37 9.16
CA ILE A 77 4.36 -7.62 8.81
C ILE A 77 5.36 -8.71 8.45
N GLY A 78 6.44 -8.35 7.75
CA GLY A 78 7.55 -9.25 7.47
C GLY A 78 8.09 -9.91 8.74
N VAL A 79 8.50 -9.12 9.73
CA VAL A 79 9.08 -9.60 10.99
C VAL A 79 8.08 -10.39 11.84
N LEU A 80 6.81 -10.01 11.85
CA LEU A 80 5.79 -10.63 12.73
C LEU A 80 5.22 -11.94 12.16
N PHE A 81 5.19 -12.11 10.84
CA PHE A 81 4.46 -13.22 10.19
C PHE A 81 5.30 -14.10 9.26
N PHE A 82 6.55 -13.72 8.95
CA PHE A 82 7.42 -14.45 8.01
C PHE A 82 8.87 -14.57 8.52
#